data_AF-A0A7W1AKS0-F1
#
_entry.id   AF-A0A7W1AKS0-F1
#
_cell.length_a   1.000
_cell.length_b   1.000
_cell.length_c   1.000
_cell.angle_alpha   90.00
_cell.angle_beta   90.00
_cell.angle_gamma   90.00
#
_symmetry.space_group_name_H-M   'P 1'
#
loop_
_entity.id
_entity.type
_entity.pdbx_description
1 polymer ?
#
loop_
_entity_poly.entity_id
_entity_poly.type
_entity_poly.pdbx_seq_one_letter_code
_entity_poly.pdbx_strand_id
1 'polypeptide(L)'
;MTAQHVLDRARSIPTIDALSPDDYATEVARELPPVTSVADLAARDAVLTGALHAIDELAARVMRLRLDHALPDDTVLAAPTRRVFASTIVSYAGRLSVLGDRVRDVASRMRTDADALVDAVMTEARVTLDQRESLRAGVLALVRSLATATIPDADRRARDPDLDAAQRK
;
A
#
# COMPACT_ATOMS: atom_id res chain seq x y z
N MET A 1 7.18 -1.83 19.20
CA MET A 1 7.51 -1.34 17.84
C MET A 1 6.17 -1.04 17.19
N THR A 2 6.04 0.03 16.41
CA THR A 2 4.77 0.36 15.74
C THR A 2 4.80 -0.11 14.28
N ALA A 3 3.64 -0.31 13.68
CA ALA A 3 3.49 -0.60 12.25
C ALA A 3 4.15 0.51 11.41
N GLN A 4 3.97 1.78 11.79
CA GLN A 4 4.64 2.90 11.12
C GLN A 4 6.16 2.79 11.20
N HIS A 5 6.71 2.37 12.34
CA HIS A 5 8.16 2.19 12.48
C HIS A 5 8.72 1.15 11.51
N VAL A 6 7.97 0.10 11.19
CA VAL A 6 8.35 -0.89 10.17
C VAL A 6 8.49 -0.23 8.80
N LEU A 7 7.51 0.59 8.38
CA LEU A 7 7.56 1.29 7.09
C LEU A 7 8.64 2.38 7.05
N ASP A 8 8.91 3.03 8.18
CA ASP A 8 9.92 4.08 8.30
C ASP A 8 11.35 3.56 8.18
N ARG A 9 11.58 2.25 8.32
CA ARG A 9 12.90 1.63 8.08
C ARG A 9 13.24 1.53 6.60
N ALA A 10 12.25 1.58 5.71
CA ALA A 10 12.42 1.52 4.26
C ALA A 10 12.97 2.85 3.69
N ARG A 11 14.25 3.14 4.00
CA ARG A 11 14.96 4.39 3.65
C ARG A 11 16.00 4.23 2.55
N SER A 12 16.30 3.00 2.15
CA SER A 12 17.28 2.65 1.11
C SER A 12 16.79 1.41 0.36
N ILE A 13 17.28 1.17 -0.87
CA ILE A 13 16.86 -0.01 -1.65
C ILE A 13 17.04 -1.33 -0.87
N PRO A 14 18.17 -1.60 -0.21
CA PRO A 14 18.30 -2.84 0.58
C PRO A 14 17.30 -2.96 1.72
N THR A 15 16.95 -1.86 2.38
CA THR A 15 15.96 -1.87 3.48
C THR A 15 14.53 -1.93 2.98
N ILE A 16 14.28 -1.43 1.78
CA ILE A 16 13.01 -1.58 1.05
C ILE A 16 12.83 -3.06 0.67
N ASP A 17 13.85 -3.68 0.06
CA ASP A 17 13.77 -5.07 -0.42
C ASP A 17 13.67 -6.08 0.73
N ALA A 18 14.19 -5.72 1.92
CA ALA A 18 14.08 -6.53 3.14
C ALA A 18 12.75 -6.36 3.90
N LEU A 19 11.83 -5.51 3.42
CA LEU A 19 10.56 -5.26 4.10
C LEU A 19 9.64 -6.49 4.02
N SER A 20 9.32 -7.07 5.17
CA SER A 20 8.44 -8.24 5.27
C SER A 20 6.96 -7.83 5.38
N PRO A 21 6.09 -8.30 4.46
CA PRO A 21 4.64 -8.10 4.60
C PRO A 21 4.05 -8.68 5.88
N ASP A 22 4.56 -9.83 6.32
CA ASP A 22 4.08 -10.53 7.51
C ASP A 22 4.47 -9.79 8.79
N ASP A 23 5.68 -9.21 8.84
CA ASP A 23 6.13 -8.41 9.98
C ASP A 23 5.26 -7.15 10.11
N TYR A 24 4.99 -6.48 8.98
CA TYR A 24 4.13 -5.30 8.97
C TYR A 24 2.70 -5.65 9.41
N ALA A 25 2.09 -6.70 8.85
CA ALA A 25 0.75 -7.14 9.24
C ALA A 25 0.67 -7.54 10.72
N THR A 26 1.73 -8.16 11.25
CA THR A 26 1.84 -8.50 12.67
C THR A 26 1.84 -7.27 13.57
N GLU A 27 2.60 -6.23 13.22
CA GLU A 27 2.57 -4.98 13.99
C GLU A 27 1.23 -4.26 13.87
N VAL A 28 0.60 -4.23 12.68
CA VAL A 28 -0.76 -3.69 12.52
C VAL A 28 -1.75 -4.42 13.43
N ALA A 29 -1.68 -5.75 13.49
CA ALA A 29 -2.56 -6.55 14.36
C ALA A 29 -2.41 -6.20 15.84
N ARG A 30 -1.19 -5.87 16.29
CA ARG A 30 -0.92 -5.46 17.69
C ARG A 30 -1.48 -4.08 18.03
N GLU A 31 -1.67 -3.22 17.04
CA GLU A 31 -2.22 -1.88 17.23
C GLU A 31 -3.76 -1.86 17.21
N LEU A 32 -4.41 -2.97 16.87
CA LEU A 32 -5.86 -3.01 16.79
C LEU A 32 -6.51 -2.90 18.18
N PRO A 33 -7.48 -2.00 18.36
CA PRO A 33 -8.20 -1.91 19.62
C PRO A 33 -9.04 -3.18 19.86
N PRO A 34 -9.26 -3.56 21.14
CA PRO A 34 -10.25 -4.58 21.47
C PRO A 34 -11.64 -4.13 21.03
N VAL A 35 -12.52 -5.08 20.69
CA VAL A 35 -13.87 -4.79 20.22
C VAL A 35 -14.88 -5.32 21.21
N THR A 36 -15.63 -4.40 21.81
CA THR A 36 -16.78 -4.69 22.68
C THR A 36 -18.06 -4.00 22.22
N SER A 37 -17.94 -3.01 21.32
CA SER A 37 -19.04 -2.21 20.79
C SER A 37 -18.89 -1.95 19.28
N VAL A 38 -19.94 -1.41 18.66
CA VAL A 38 -19.92 -0.95 17.26
C VAL A 38 -18.93 0.22 17.06
N ALA A 39 -18.78 1.08 18.06
CA ALA A 39 -17.80 2.18 18.01
C ALA A 39 -16.37 1.64 17.93
N ASP A 40 -16.08 0.54 18.64
CA ASP A 40 -14.76 -0.10 18.60
C ASP A 40 -14.48 -0.74 17.23
N LEU A 41 -15.52 -1.28 16.55
CA LEU A 41 -15.39 -1.77 15.18
C LEU A 41 -14.98 -0.64 14.22
N ALA A 42 -15.64 0.51 14.32
CA ALA A 42 -15.30 1.68 13.51
C ALA A 42 -13.86 2.16 13.78
N ALA A 43 -13.42 2.15 15.04
CA ALA A 43 -12.05 2.50 15.41
C ALA A 43 -11.02 1.51 14.81
N ARG A 44 -11.33 0.20 14.84
CA ARG A 44 -10.50 -0.83 14.22
C ARG A 44 -10.42 -0.68 12.70
N ASP A 45 -11.55 -0.42 12.04
CA ASP A 45 -11.60 -0.18 10.59
C ASP A 45 -10.79 1.06 10.19
N ALA A 46 -10.80 2.11 11.03
CA ALA A 46 -9.98 3.29 10.83
C ALA A 46 -8.47 2.96 10.89
N VAL A 47 -8.03 2.12 11.83
CA VAL A 47 -6.62 1.66 11.90
C VAL A 47 -6.23 0.86 10.65
N LEU A 48 -7.07 -0.10 10.25
CA LEU A 48 -6.82 -0.93 9.07
C LEU A 48 -6.79 -0.11 7.77
N THR A 49 -7.70 0.85 7.64
CA THR A 49 -7.73 1.80 6.50
C THR A 49 -6.51 2.70 6.52
N GLY A 50 -6.10 3.19 7.69
CA GLY A 50 -4.88 3.96 7.88
C GLY A 50 -3.62 3.19 7.45
N ALA A 51 -3.53 1.89 7.78
CA ALA A 51 -2.43 1.03 7.33
C ALA A 51 -2.37 0.91 5.79
N LEU A 52 -3.52 0.72 5.13
CA LEU A 52 -3.57 0.68 3.66
C LEU A 52 -3.14 2.02 3.04
N HIS A 53 -3.51 3.15 3.65
CA HIS A 53 -3.07 4.46 3.19
C HIS A 53 -1.56 4.66 3.36
N ALA A 54 -1.00 4.25 4.51
CA ALA A 54 0.43 4.33 4.78
C ALA A 54 1.25 3.48 3.78
N ILE A 55 0.73 2.33 3.34
CA ILE A 55 1.34 1.53 2.25
C ILE A 55 1.35 2.30 0.92
N ASP A 56 0.28 3.01 0.59
CA ASP A 56 0.20 3.81 -0.64
C ASP A 56 1.20 4.99 -0.62
N GLU A 57 1.36 5.65 0.53
CA GLU A 57 2.37 6.69 0.74
C GLU A 57 3.81 6.13 0.65
N LEU A 58 4.05 4.96 1.24
CA LEU A 58 5.32 4.26 1.12
C LEU A 58 5.64 3.95 -0.35
N ALA A 59 4.67 3.45 -1.13
CA ALA A 59 4.88 3.13 -2.54
C ALA A 59 5.36 4.35 -3.34
N ALA A 60 4.76 5.52 -3.13
CA ALA A 60 5.22 6.76 -3.76
C ALA A 60 6.67 7.12 -3.35
N ARG A 61 7.01 6.97 -2.07
CA ARG A 61 8.37 7.21 -1.56
C ARG A 61 9.40 6.23 -2.14
N VAL A 62 9.04 4.94 -2.20
CA VAL A 62 9.88 3.86 -2.76
C VAL A 62 10.12 4.09 -4.24
N MET A 63 9.08 4.42 -5.01
CA MET A 63 9.22 4.71 -6.43
C MET A 63 10.21 5.86 -6.67
N ARG A 64 10.14 6.91 -5.85
CA ARG A 64 11.09 8.02 -5.94
C ARG A 64 12.53 7.56 -5.71
N LEU A 65 12.78 6.81 -4.63
CA LEU A 65 14.12 6.30 -4.31
C LEU A 65 14.67 5.39 -5.42
N ARG A 66 13.83 4.52 -5.97
CA ARG A 66 14.18 3.63 -7.07
C ARG A 66 14.51 4.39 -8.34
N LEU A 67 13.70 5.38 -8.72
CA LEU A 67 13.96 6.23 -9.88
C LEU A 67 15.25 7.05 -9.70
N ASP A 68 15.49 7.63 -8.53
CA ASP A 68 16.71 8.39 -8.27
C ASP A 68 17.97 7.51 -8.29
N HIS A 69 17.85 6.23 -7.93
CA HIS A 69 18.95 5.27 -8.01
C HIS A 69 19.18 4.72 -9.42
N ALA A 70 18.11 4.43 -10.16
CA ALA A 70 18.19 3.89 -11.52
C ALA A 70 18.60 4.95 -12.56
N LEU A 71 18.27 6.22 -12.30
CA LEU A 71 18.48 7.35 -13.21
C LEU A 71 19.22 8.51 -12.53
N PRO A 72 20.41 8.29 -11.92
CA PRO A 72 21.07 9.30 -11.09
C PRO A 72 21.46 10.55 -11.89
N ASP A 73 21.92 10.36 -13.14
CA ASP A 73 22.41 11.42 -14.02
C ASP A 73 21.47 11.70 -15.21
N ASP A 74 20.25 11.15 -15.21
CA ASP A 74 19.32 11.35 -16.33
C ASP A 74 18.77 12.79 -16.31
N THR A 75 19.01 13.50 -17.41
CA THR A 75 18.61 14.91 -17.60
C THR A 75 17.26 15.04 -18.29
N VAL A 76 16.75 13.96 -18.91
CA VAL A 76 15.47 13.95 -19.63
C VAL A 76 14.32 13.79 -18.63
N LEU A 77 14.42 12.82 -17.74
CA LEU A 77 13.62 12.73 -16.52
C LEU A 77 14.38 13.39 -15.37
N ALA A 78 14.48 14.72 -15.42
CA ALA A 78 14.99 15.49 -14.31
C ALA A 78 14.19 15.22 -13.01
N ALA A 79 14.82 15.49 -11.85
CA ALA A 79 14.26 15.19 -10.54
C ALA A 79 12.79 15.64 -10.32
N PRO A 80 12.35 16.84 -10.78
CA PRO A 80 10.94 17.24 -10.65
C PRO A 80 9.98 16.29 -11.38
N THR A 81 10.33 15.84 -12.57
CA THR A 81 9.52 14.92 -13.38
C THR A 81 9.48 13.53 -12.74
N ARG A 82 10.62 13.01 -12.25
CA ARG A 82 10.66 11.74 -11.50
C ARG A 82 9.77 11.80 -10.27
N ARG A 83 9.74 12.93 -9.56
CA ARG A 83 8.87 13.13 -8.40
C ARG A 83 7.39 13.06 -8.76
N VAL A 84 6.97 13.60 -9.91
CA VAL A 84 5.58 13.50 -10.41
C VAL A 84 5.21 12.07 -10.75
N PHE A 85 6.09 11.31 -11.43
CA PHE A 85 5.83 9.90 -11.71
C PHE A 85 5.75 9.07 -10.42
N ALA A 86 6.66 9.32 -9.47
CA ALA A 86 6.65 8.65 -8.18
C ALA A 86 5.39 8.95 -7.37
N SER A 87 4.93 10.20 -7.28
CA SER A 87 3.72 10.55 -6.53
C SER A 87 2.43 9.99 -7.15
N THR A 88 2.46 9.67 -8.44
CA THR A 88 1.29 9.13 -9.17
C THR A 88 1.33 7.62 -9.36
N ILE A 89 2.38 6.93 -8.87
CA ILE A 89 2.60 5.49 -9.12
C ILE A 89 1.39 4.63 -8.72
N VAL A 90 0.78 4.90 -7.56
CA VAL A 90 -0.39 4.17 -7.06
C VAL A 90 -1.58 4.31 -7.99
N SER A 91 -1.76 5.47 -8.63
CA SER A 91 -2.83 5.69 -9.61
C SER A 91 -2.65 4.87 -10.89
N TYR A 92 -1.43 4.43 -11.20
CA TYR A 92 -1.16 3.56 -12.34
C TYR A 92 -1.23 2.06 -12.01
N ALA A 93 -1.59 1.68 -10.78
CA ALA A 93 -1.89 0.29 -10.47
C ALA A 93 -2.97 -0.24 -11.44
N GLY A 94 -2.68 -1.35 -12.13
CA GLY A 94 -3.53 -1.92 -13.18
C GLY A 94 -3.55 -1.14 -14.52
N ARG A 95 -2.78 -0.06 -14.65
CA ARG A 95 -2.71 0.82 -15.85
C ARG A 95 -1.27 1.19 -16.20
N LEU A 96 -0.34 0.26 -16.02
CA LEU A 96 1.09 0.49 -16.25
C LEU A 96 1.41 0.91 -17.70
N SER A 97 0.63 0.47 -18.70
CA SER A 97 0.77 0.94 -20.08
C SER A 97 0.64 2.47 -20.19
N VAL A 98 -0.30 3.08 -19.47
CA VAL A 98 -0.51 4.54 -19.46
C VAL A 98 0.70 5.28 -18.88
N LEU A 99 1.37 4.70 -17.87
CA LEU A 99 2.62 5.25 -17.35
C LEU A 99 3.71 5.19 -18.44
N GLY A 100 3.85 4.06 -19.11
CA GLY A 100 4.83 3.88 -20.19
C GLY A 100 4.64 4.88 -21.33
N ASP A 101 3.40 5.12 -21.75
CA ASP A 101 3.08 6.10 -22.79
C ASP A 101 3.45 7.53 -22.36
N ARG A 102 3.20 7.89 -21.10
CA ARG A 102 3.58 9.21 -20.55
C ARG A 102 5.09 9.37 -20.47
N VAL A 103 5.82 8.34 -20.05
CA VAL A 103 7.28 8.37 -20.01
C VAL A 103 7.84 8.51 -21.43
N ARG A 104 7.29 7.77 -22.39
CA ARG A 104 7.68 7.85 -23.81
C ARG A 104 7.42 9.23 -24.40
N ASP A 105 6.27 9.84 -24.13
CA ASP A 105 5.94 11.20 -24.59
C ASP A 105 6.95 12.22 -24.03
N VAL A 106 7.33 12.12 -22.76
CA VAL A 106 8.37 12.98 -22.18
C VAL A 106 9.74 12.71 -22.82
N ALA A 107 10.11 11.44 -22.99
CA ALA A 107 11.43 11.04 -23.49
C ALA A 107 11.65 11.38 -24.97
N SER A 108 10.65 11.12 -25.82
CA SER A 108 10.73 11.30 -27.29
C SER A 108 10.98 12.76 -27.72
N ARG A 109 10.68 13.73 -26.85
CA ARG A 109 10.95 15.15 -27.10
C ARG A 109 12.43 15.52 -26.96
N MET A 110 13.20 14.73 -26.23
CA MET A 110 14.57 15.09 -25.83
C MET A 110 15.61 13.97 -26.05
N ARG A 111 15.19 12.76 -26.44
CA ARG A 111 16.07 11.58 -26.54
C ARG A 111 15.75 10.69 -27.73
N THR A 112 16.78 10.12 -28.35
CA THR A 112 16.66 9.16 -29.47
C THR A 112 16.44 7.71 -29.01
N ASP A 113 16.85 7.37 -27.79
CA ASP A 113 16.70 6.05 -27.16
C ASP A 113 15.57 6.03 -26.12
N ALA A 114 14.44 6.68 -26.42
CA ALA A 114 13.31 6.82 -25.50
C ALA A 114 12.83 5.49 -24.88
N ASP A 115 12.91 4.38 -25.63
CA ASP A 115 12.45 3.07 -25.15
C ASP A 115 13.30 2.54 -23.99
N ALA A 116 14.62 2.78 -23.95
CA ALA A 116 15.45 2.35 -22.83
C ALA A 116 15.07 3.07 -21.52
N LEU A 117 14.65 4.34 -21.59
CA LEU A 117 14.14 5.09 -20.43
C LEU A 117 12.81 4.54 -19.96
N VAL A 118 11.91 4.28 -20.90
CA VAL A 118 10.61 3.68 -20.61
C VAL A 118 10.84 2.35 -19.90
N ASP A 119 11.68 1.46 -20.44
CA ASP A 119 11.96 0.16 -19.85
C ASP A 119 12.52 0.27 -18.42
N ALA A 120 13.45 1.20 -18.17
CA ALA A 120 13.99 1.45 -16.83
C ALA A 120 12.88 1.90 -15.86
N VAL A 121 12.07 2.89 -16.23
CA VAL A 121 10.97 3.38 -15.37
C VAL A 121 9.93 2.29 -15.13
N MET A 122 9.56 1.53 -16.17
CA MET A 122 8.56 0.47 -16.10
C MET A 122 9.02 -0.70 -15.23
N THR A 123 10.33 -1.00 -15.23
CA THR A 123 10.93 -2.00 -14.35
C THR A 123 10.76 -1.59 -12.89
N GLU A 124 11.19 -0.39 -12.52
CA GLU A 124 11.06 0.09 -11.14
C GLU A 124 9.61 0.27 -10.69
N ALA A 125 8.72 0.69 -11.61
CA ALA A 125 7.30 0.82 -11.36
C ALA A 125 6.66 -0.52 -10.98
N ARG A 126 6.97 -1.58 -11.74
CA ARG A 126 6.45 -2.92 -11.47
C ARG A 126 6.93 -3.45 -10.13
N VAL A 127 8.24 -3.37 -9.86
CA VAL A 127 8.80 -3.80 -8.57
C VAL A 127 8.14 -3.06 -7.39
N THR A 128 7.94 -1.75 -7.53
CA THR A 128 7.27 -0.94 -6.49
C THR A 128 5.82 -1.37 -6.27
N LEU A 129 5.07 -1.60 -7.35
CA LEU A 129 3.66 -2.01 -7.27
C LEU A 129 3.50 -3.43 -6.75
N ASP A 130 4.40 -4.35 -7.08
CA ASP A 130 4.40 -5.72 -6.56
C ASP A 130 4.68 -5.73 -5.05
N GLN A 131 5.62 -4.90 -4.60
CA GLN A 131 5.88 -4.70 -3.17
C GLN A 131 4.66 -4.11 -2.44
N ARG A 132 4.05 -3.08 -3.02
CA ARG A 132 2.81 -2.47 -2.51
C ARG A 132 1.71 -3.51 -2.38
N GLU A 133 1.49 -4.32 -3.41
CA GLU A 133 0.45 -5.35 -3.41
C GLU A 133 0.72 -6.43 -2.37
N SER A 134 1.97 -6.85 -2.21
CA SER A 134 2.36 -7.82 -1.18
C SER A 134 2.04 -7.34 0.23
N LEU A 135 2.35 -6.07 0.55
CA LEU A 135 2.01 -5.46 1.84
C LEU A 135 0.48 -5.37 2.05
N ARG A 136 -0.24 -4.93 1.03
CA ARG A 136 -1.71 -4.83 1.07
C ARG A 136 -2.36 -6.19 1.25
N ALA A 137 -1.85 -7.22 0.59
CA ALA A 137 -2.34 -8.58 0.73
C ALA A 137 -2.24 -9.08 2.17
N GLY A 138 -1.14 -8.76 2.87
CA GLY A 138 -0.98 -9.05 4.30
C GLY A 138 -2.04 -8.38 5.18
N VAL A 139 -2.27 -7.07 5.01
CA VAL A 139 -3.31 -6.33 5.75
C VAL A 139 -4.71 -6.87 5.43
N LEU A 140 -5.00 -7.17 4.16
CA LEU A 140 -6.29 -7.74 3.75
C LEU A 140 -6.50 -9.16 4.27
N ALA A 141 -5.44 -9.96 4.39
CA ALA A 141 -5.48 -11.27 5.02
C ALA A 141 -5.81 -11.16 6.51
N LEU A 142 -5.21 -10.18 7.21
CA LEU A 142 -5.57 -9.85 8.59
C LEU A 142 -7.05 -9.46 8.71
N VAL A 143 -7.56 -8.57 7.84
CA VAL A 143 -8.99 -8.20 7.81
C VAL A 143 -9.89 -9.42 7.66
N ARG A 144 -9.58 -10.32 6.71
CA ARG A 144 -10.35 -11.56 6.51
C ARG A 144 -10.31 -12.46 7.73
N SER A 145 -9.15 -12.61 8.38
CA SER A 145 -9.00 -13.43 9.59
C SER A 145 -9.87 -12.89 10.73
N LEU A 146 -9.83 -11.57 10.95
CA LEU A 146 -10.63 -10.91 11.99
C LEU A 146 -12.13 -11.04 11.72
N ALA A 147 -12.57 -10.83 10.47
CA ALA A 147 -13.97 -11.02 10.09
C ALA A 147 -14.41 -12.47 10.29
N THR A 148 -13.58 -13.44 9.90
CA THR A 148 -13.89 -14.87 10.06
C THR A 148 -14.05 -15.25 11.54
N ALA A 149 -13.22 -14.70 12.42
CA ALA A 149 -13.28 -14.96 13.85
C ALA A 149 -14.55 -14.41 14.52
N THR A 150 -15.18 -13.36 13.97
CA THR A 150 -16.35 -12.72 14.58
C THR A 150 -17.70 -13.26 14.08
N ILE A 151 -17.74 -13.91 12.91
CA ILE A 151 -18.98 -14.46 12.32
C ILE A 151 -19.77 -15.34 13.30
N PRO A 152 -19.17 -16.34 14.01
CA PRO A 152 -19.97 -17.24 14.85
C PRO A 152 -20.66 -16.54 16.02
N ASP A 153 -20.02 -15.54 16.61
CA ASP A 153 -20.57 -14.76 17.72
C ASP A 153 -21.67 -13.80 17.22
N ALA A 154 -21.47 -13.19 16.06
CA ALA A 154 -22.49 -12.34 15.42
C ALA A 154 -23.74 -13.16 15.05
N ASP A 155 -23.56 -14.33 14.45
CA ASP A 155 -24.64 -15.27 14.12
C ASP A 155 -25.40 -15.72 15.37
N ARG A 156 -24.69 -16.01 16.46
CA ARG A 156 -25.33 -16.39 17.74
C ARG A 156 -26.20 -15.27 18.28
N ARG A 157 -25.68 -14.04 18.34
CA ARG A 157 -26.43 -12.87 18.83
C ARG A 157 -27.62 -12.52 17.95
N ALA A 158 -27.48 -12.65 16.62
CA ALA A 158 -28.57 -12.38 15.69
C ALA A 158 -29.73 -13.38 15.81
N ARG A 159 -29.47 -14.59 16.31
CA ARG A 159 -30.47 -15.65 16.52
C ARG A 159 -31.00 -15.71 17.96
N ASP A 160 -30.54 -14.81 18.83
CA ASP A 160 -30.95 -14.77 20.24
C ASP A 160 -32.35 -14.12 20.38
N PRO A 161 -33.40 -14.89 20.72
CA PRO A 161 -34.75 -14.36 20.83
C PRO A 161 -34.95 -13.44 22.04
N ASP A 162 -34.09 -13.49 23.05
CA ASP A 162 -34.23 -12.68 24.27
C ASP A 162 -33.78 -11.22 24.05
N LEU A 163 -32.85 -10.99 23.13
CA LEU A 163 -32.46 -9.63 22.70
C LEU A 163 -33.61 -8.90 21.99
N ASP A 164 -34.40 -9.65 21.22
CA ASP A 164 -35.56 -9.16 20.48
C ASP A 164 -36.74 -8.81 21.40
N ALA A 165 -36.87 -9.52 22.53
CA ALA A 165 -37.87 -9.25 23.57
C ALA A 165 -37.47 -8.05 24.45
N ALA A 166 -36.17 -7.84 24.71
CA ALA A 166 -35.66 -6.71 25.49
C ALA A 166 -35.77 -5.36 24.75
N GLN A 167 -35.71 -5.35 23.41
CA GLN A 167 -35.85 -4.13 22.60
C GLN A 167 -37.31 -3.66 22.40
N ARG A 168 -38.30 -4.50 22.74
CA ARG A 168 -39.74 -4.18 22.60
C ARG A 168 -40.39 -3.65 23.89
N LYS A 169 -39.63 -3.49 24.98
CA LYS A 169 -40.08 -2.86 26.23
C LYS A 169 -39.46 -1.48 26.37
#